data_AF-A0A2N3IN03-F1
#
_entry.id   AF-A0A2N3IN03-F1
#
_cell.length_a   1.000
_cell.length_b   1.000
_cell.length_c   1.000
_cell.angle_alpha   90.00
_cell.angle_beta   90.00
_cell.angle_gamma   90.00
#
_symmetry.space_group_name_H-M   'P 1'
#
loop_
_entity.id
_entity.type
_entity.pdbx_description
1 polymer ?
#
loop_
_entity_poly.entity_id
_entity_poly.type
_entity_poly.pdbx_seq_one_letter_code
_entity_poly.pdbx_strand_id
1 'polypeptide(L)'
;WVEVDNNIAENALRLVSLGRKNFLFFGSDHGGERGALLYSLLGTCRLNGVDPEHYLRHVLNVIADWPVNRVSELLPWRVALPTE
;
A
#
# COMPACT_ATOMS: atom_id res chain seq x y z
N TRP A 1 22.56 12.80 14.38
CA TRP A 1 21.52 13.72 14.86
C TRP A 1 20.20 13.17 14.38
N VAL A 2 19.31 12.77 15.29
CA VAL A 2 17.93 12.39 14.94
C VAL A 2 17.12 13.68 15.01
N GLU A 3 16.33 13.96 13.98
CA GLU A 3 15.42 15.11 14.00
C GLU A 3 14.45 14.96 15.19
N VAL A 4 14.22 16.04 15.93
CA VAL A 4 13.26 16.08 17.06
C VAL A 4 11.85 16.31 16.51
N ASP A 5 11.52 15.64 15.41
CA ASP A 5 10.18 15.67 14.85
C ASP A 5 9.86 14.33 14.17
N ASN A 6 8.56 14.04 14.09
CA ASN A 6 8.03 12.82 13.51
C ASN A 6 7.23 13.10 12.25
N ASN A 7 7.52 14.21 11.55
CA ASN A 7 6.70 14.68 10.42
C ASN A 7 6.58 13.62 9.33
N ILE A 8 7.64 12.86 9.07
CA ILE A 8 7.64 11.81 8.06
C ILE A 8 6.59 10.74 8.38
N ALA A 9 6.56 10.25 9.63
CA ALA A 9 5.60 9.22 10.02
C ALA A 9 4.18 9.78 10.13
N GLU A 10 4.01 10.99 10.66
CA GLU A 10 2.69 11.65 10.73
C GLU A 10 2.11 11.89 9.33
N ASN A 11 2.93 12.32 8.39
CA ASN A 11 2.52 12.52 7.00
C ASN A 11 2.14 11.19 6.33
N ALA A 12 2.85 10.10 6.63
CA ALA A 12 2.48 8.76 6.14
C ALA A 12 1.10 8.32 6.68
N LEU A 13 0.79 8.62 7.94
CA LEU A 13 -0.49 8.30 8.58
C LEU A 13 -1.66 9.20 8.17
N ARG A 14 -1.41 10.34 7.49
CA ARG A 14 -2.49 11.23 7.02
C ARG A 14 -3.52 10.52 6.14
N LEU A 15 -3.10 9.50 5.38
CA LEU A 15 -4.01 8.70 4.55
C LEU A 15 -5.04 7.93 5.38
N VAL A 16 -4.66 7.42 6.55
CA VAL A 16 -5.57 6.74 7.48
C VAL A 16 -6.57 7.75 8.02
N SER A 17 -6.10 8.93 8.44
CA SER A 17 -6.96 10.01 8.93
C SER A 17 -7.96 10.52 7.88
N LEU A 18 -7.56 10.60 6.61
CA LEU A 18 -8.47 10.92 5.51
C LEU A 18 -9.50 9.80 5.28
N GLY A 19 -9.08 8.54 5.32
CA GLY A 19 -9.97 7.38 5.16
C GLY A 19 -11.11 7.34 6.17
N ARG A 20 -10.89 7.82 7.40
CA ARG A 20 -11.92 7.92 8.44
C ARG A 20 -13.10 8.84 8.09
N LYS A 21 -12.95 9.74 7.10
CA LYS A 21 -14.07 10.51 6.55
C LYS A 21 -14.92 9.70 5.56
N ASN A 22 -14.34 8.68 4.94
CA ASN A 22 -15.00 7.84 3.94
C ASN A 22 -15.62 6.58 4.55
N PHE A 23 -15.01 6.03 5.61
CA PHE A 23 -15.52 4.89 6.36
C PHE A 23 -15.29 5.10 7.86
N LEU A 24 -16.34 4.94 8.66
CA LEU A 24 -16.28 5.19 10.11
C LEU A 24 -15.59 4.05 10.88
N PHE A 25 -15.66 2.82 10.36
CA PHE A 25 -15.16 1.60 11.01
C PHE A 25 -14.67 0.55 10.01
N PHE A 26 -13.82 -0.38 10.45
CA PHE A 26 -13.38 -1.55 9.68
C PHE A 26 -14.24 -2.82 9.90
N GLY A 27 -15.34 -2.71 10.64
CA GLY A 27 -16.34 -3.78 10.86
C GLY A 27 -15.90 -4.96 11.73
N SER A 28 -14.59 -5.19 11.89
CA SER A 28 -14.00 -6.19 12.80
C SER A 28 -12.50 -5.90 13.00
N ASP A 29 -11.88 -6.52 14.02
CA ASP A 29 -10.44 -6.42 14.27
C ASP A 29 -9.63 -6.92 13.07
N HIS A 30 -10.04 -8.06 12.49
CA HIS A 30 -9.39 -8.62 11.31
C HIS A 30 -9.58 -7.74 10.07
N GLY A 31 -10.71 -7.04 9.96
CA GLY A 31 -10.91 -6.00 8.95
C GLY A 31 -9.93 -4.83 9.13
N GLY A 32 -9.67 -4.42 10.38
CA GLY A 32 -8.70 -3.39 10.70
C GLY A 32 -7.27 -3.79 10.34
N GLU A 33 -6.88 -5.02 10.64
CA GLU A 33 -5.58 -5.59 10.27
C GLU A 33 -5.36 -5.59 8.75
N ARG A 34 -6.36 -6.06 7.98
CA ARG A 34 -6.32 -6.02 6.50
C ARG A 34 -6.25 -4.59 5.97
N GLY A 35 -6.97 -3.66 6.60
CA GLY A 35 -6.89 -2.24 6.28
C GLY A 35 -5.48 -1.69 6.50
N ALA A 36 -4.86 -1.99 7.63
CA ALA A 36 -3.50 -1.58 7.94
C ALA A 36 -2.50 -2.14 6.92
N LEU A 37 -2.60 -3.42 6.56
CA LEU A 37 -1.78 -4.05 5.52
C LEU A 37 -1.89 -3.31 4.18
N LEU A 38 -3.12 -2.97 3.76
CA LEU A 38 -3.35 -2.22 2.53
C LEU A 38 -2.73 -0.82 2.60
N TYR A 39 -2.94 -0.08 3.70
CA TYR A 39 -2.33 1.23 3.89
C TYR A 39 -0.81 1.20 3.83
N SER A 40 -0.20 0.21 4.49
CA SER A 40 1.25 -0.01 4.43
C SER A 40 1.70 -0.27 3.01
N LEU A 41 1.03 -1.15 2.26
CA LEU A 41 1.39 -1.48 0.87
C LEU A 41 1.32 -0.27 -0.05
N LEU A 42 0.24 0.54 0.04
CA LEU A 42 0.10 1.77 -0.76
C LEU A 42 1.12 2.83 -0.36
N GLY A 43 1.42 2.94 0.95
CA GLY A 43 2.52 3.76 1.45
C GLY A 43 3.86 3.35 0.83
N THR A 44 4.15 2.04 0.78
CA THR A 44 5.36 1.52 0.16
C THR A 44 5.41 1.78 -1.34
N CYS A 45 4.29 1.73 -2.07
CA CYS A 45 4.25 2.12 -3.48
C CYS A 45 4.71 3.57 -3.65
N ARG A 46 4.14 4.49 -2.88
CA ARG A 46 4.52 5.92 -2.93
C ARG A 46 5.98 6.16 -2.58
N LEU A 47 6.50 5.46 -1.56
CA LEU A 47 7.92 5.55 -1.18
C LEU A 47 8.87 5.06 -2.28
N ASN A 48 8.42 4.19 -3.18
CA ASN A 48 9.19 3.70 -4.31
C ASN A 48 8.86 4.44 -5.63
N GLY A 49 8.11 5.54 -5.58
CA GLY A 49 7.72 6.29 -6.78
C GLY A 49 6.74 5.56 -7.70
N VAL A 50 6.07 4.53 -7.19
CA VAL A 50 5.09 3.73 -7.93
C VAL A 50 3.70 4.25 -7.66
N ASP A 51 2.92 4.48 -8.72
CA ASP A 51 1.52 4.86 -8.60
C ASP A 51 0.71 3.70 -7.97
N PRO A 52 0.07 3.92 -6.79
CA PRO A 52 -0.60 2.83 -6.08
C PRO A 52 -1.82 2.25 -6.81
N GLU A 53 -2.52 3.06 -7.61
CA GLU A 53 -3.71 2.60 -8.36
C GLU A 53 -3.28 1.69 -9.51
N HIS A 54 -2.32 2.13 -10.32
CA HIS A 54 -1.72 1.34 -11.39
C HIS A 54 -1.13 0.04 -10.82
N TYR A 55 -0.38 0.13 -9.72
CA TYR A 55 0.15 -1.05 -9.05
C TYR A 55 -0.94 -2.07 -8.68
N LEU A 56 -1.99 -1.62 -7.99
CA LEU A 56 -3.08 -2.51 -7.60
C LEU A 56 -3.78 -3.12 -8.81
N ARG A 57 -4.07 -2.32 -9.84
CA ARG A 57 -4.69 -2.80 -11.08
C ARG A 57 -3.84 -3.90 -11.73
N HIS A 58 -2.54 -3.67 -11.87
CA HIS A 58 -1.63 -4.65 -12.45
C HIS A 58 -1.58 -5.93 -11.60
N VAL A 59 -1.34 -5.81 -10.30
CA VAL A 59 -1.21 -6.97 -9.41
C VAL A 59 -2.50 -7.78 -9.36
N LEU A 60 -3.66 -7.15 -9.20
CA LEU A 60 -4.94 -7.86 -9.16
C LEU A 60 -5.26 -8.59 -10.48
N ASN A 61 -4.81 -8.05 -11.61
CA ASN A 61 -4.98 -8.70 -12.91
C ASN A 61 -4.12 -9.95 -13.09
N VAL A 62 -2.93 -10.03 -12.47
CA VAL A 62 -1.97 -11.11 -12.74
C VAL A 62 -1.78 -12.09 -11.57
N ILE A 63 -2.14 -11.70 -10.34
CA ILE A 63 -1.79 -12.44 -9.12
C ILE A 63 -2.40 -13.85 -9.06
N ALA A 64 -3.58 -14.06 -9.65
CA ALA A 64 -4.26 -15.36 -9.64
C ALA A 64 -3.48 -16.43 -10.43
N ASP A 65 -2.83 -16.03 -11.52
CA ASP A 65 -2.05 -16.91 -12.40
C ASP A 65 -0.54 -16.83 -12.12
N TRP A 66 -0.11 -15.97 -11.19
CA TRP A 66 1.31 -15.76 -10.89
C TRP A 66 1.90 -16.93 -10.10
N PRO A 67 3.12 -17.39 -10.43
CA PRO A 67 3.76 -18.46 -9.66
C PRO A 67 3.97 -18.05 -8.21
N VAL A 68 3.50 -18.89 -7.28
CA VAL A 68 3.54 -18.62 -5.83
C VAL A 68 4.96 -18.35 -5.31
N ASN A 69 5.97 -19.00 -5.88
CA ASN A 69 7.37 -18.81 -5.54
C ASN A 69 8.00 -17.53 -6.12
N ARG A 70 7.26 -16.77 -6.94
CA ARG A 70 7.70 -15.54 -7.60
C ARG A 70 6.85 -14.32 -7.24
N VAL A 71 5.94 -14.42 -6.27
CA VAL A 71 5.11 -13.30 -5.81
C VAL A 71 5.94 -12.10 -5.35
N SER A 72 7.17 -12.33 -4.88
CA SER A 72 8.10 -11.24 -4.54
C SER A 72 8.45 -10.30 -5.71
N GLU A 73 8.29 -10.75 -6.95
CA GLU A 73 8.48 -9.92 -8.15
C GLU A 73 7.39 -8.86 -8.28
N LEU A 74 6.21 -9.11 -7.70
CA LEU A 74 5.09 -8.16 -7.67
C LEU A 74 5.23 -7.14 -6.54
N LEU A 75 6.33 -7.12 -5.77
CA LEU A 75 6.51 -6.14 -4.70
C LEU A 75 6.73 -4.73 -5.29
N PRO A 76 6.31 -3.66 -4.60
CA PRO A 76 6.35 -2.31 -5.16
C PRO A 76 7.72 -1.81 -5.63
N TRP A 77 8.82 -2.35 -5.09
CA TRP A 77 10.19 -1.99 -5.47
C TRP A 77 10.82 -2.93 -6.52
N ARG A 78 10.08 -3.94 -7.00
CA ARG A 78 10.54 -4.92 -7.99
C ARG A 78 9.66 -5.01 -9.23
N VAL A 79 8.39 -4.63 -9.10
CA VAL A 79 7.40 -4.76 -10.16
C VAL A 79 7.75 -3.90 -11.36
N ALA A 80 7.71 -4.50 -12.55
CA ALA A 80 7.79 -3.78 -13.81
C ALA A 80 6.37 -3.50 -14.28
N LEU A 81 5.89 -2.28 -14.07
CA LEU A 81 4.56 -1.88 -14.53
C LEU A 81 4.56 -1.68 -16.05
N PRO A 82 3.51 -2.14 -16.76
CA PRO A 82 3.35 -1.82 -18.17
C PRO A 82 3.19 -0.29 -18.33
N THR A 83 3.87 0.30 -19.31
CA THR A 83 3.48 1.64 -19.79
C THR A 83 2.16 1.51 -20.52
N GLU A 84 1.14 2.25 -20.08
CA GLU A 84 -0.14 2.41 -20.81
C GLU A 84 0.09 3.03 -22.20
#